data_AF-A0A2V8FW62-F1
#
_entry.id   AF-A0A2V8FW62-F1
#
_cell.length_a   1.000
_cell.length_b   1.000
_cell.length_c   1.000
_cell.angle_alpha   90.00
_cell.angle_beta   90.00
_cell.angle_gamma   90.00
#
_symmetry.space_group_name_H-M   'P 1'
#
loop_
_entity.id
_entity.type
_entity.pdbx_description
1 polymer ?
#
loop_
_entity_poly.entity_id
_entity_poly.type
_entity_poly.pdbx_seq_one_letter_code
_entity_poly.pdbx_strand_id
1 'polypeptide(L)' 'MIFHSLDFVVFFVLVVGLYWLFRQRAQNVLLLVASYVFYGYVHPWFLILIGTSTVIDYCAARGMERWPERRGRFMA' A
#
# COMPACT_ATOMS: atom_id res chain seq x y z
N MET A 1 -14.22 7.66 0.44
CA MET A 1 -15.47 7.58 -0.34
C MET A 1 -16.48 6.81 0.48
N ILE A 2 -17.71 7.31 0.59
CA ILE A 2 -18.80 6.63 1.31
C ILE A 2 -19.41 5.59 0.38
N PHE A 3 -19.73 4.41 0.91
CA PHE A 3 -20.24 3.27 0.11
C PHE A 3 -21.53 3.57 -0.67
N HIS A 4 -22.32 4.57 -0.26
CA HIS A 4 -23.53 5.02 -0.94
C HIS A 4 -23.31 6.14 -1.97
N SER A 5 -22.09 6.66 -2.13
CA SER A 5 -21.80 7.72 -3.10
C SER A 5 -21.56 7.18 -4.50
N LEU A 6 -22.03 7.91 -5.51
CA LEU A 6 -21.78 7.60 -6.92
C LEU A 6 -20.29 7.51 -7.26
N ASP A 7 -19.44 8.24 -6.55
CA ASP A 7 -17.98 8.18 -6.67
C ASP A 7 -17.42 6.76 -6.47
N PHE A 8 -18.00 5.97 -5.55
CA PHE A 8 -17.56 4.59 -5.33
C PHE A 8 -17.89 3.70 -6.52
N VAL A 9 -19.08 3.86 -7.11
CA VAL A 9 -19.52 3.03 -8.25
C VAL A 9 -18.66 3.32 -9.48
N VAL A 10 -18.39 4.60 -9.77
CA VAL A 10 -17.49 5.00 -10.87
C VAL A 10 -16.09 4.48 -10.65
N PHE A 11 -15.56 4.63 -9.43
CA PHE A 11 -14.24 4.11 -9.06
C PHE A 11 -14.16 2.58 -9.22
N PHE A 12 -15.17 1.85 -8.74
CA PHE A 12 -15.22 0.40 -8.82
C PHE A 12 -15.26 -0.11 -10.27
N VAL A 13 -16.11 0.47 -11.11
CA VAL A 13 -16.20 0.10 -12.53
C VAL A 13 -14.88 0.37 -13.25
N LEU A 14 -14.22 1.50 -12.98
CA LEU A 14 -12.90 1.80 -13.54
C LEU A 14 -11.83 0.80 -13.09
N VAL A 15 -11.76 0.49 -11.80
CA VAL A 15 -10.76 -0.44 -11.25
C VAL A 15 -10.96 -1.84 -11.81
N VAL A 16 -12.20 -2.34 -11.85
CA VAL A 16 -12.52 -3.66 -12.42
C VAL A 16 -12.26 -3.70 -13.92
N GLY A 17 -12.61 -2.62 -14.65
CA GLY A 17 -12.33 -2.50 -16.08
C GLY A 17 -10.84 -2.55 -16.39
N LEU A 18 -10.02 -1.78 -15.66
CA LEU A 18 -8.57 -1.85 -15.81
C LEU A 18 -7.99 -3.20 -15.32
N TYR A 19 -8.54 -3.80 -14.27
CA TYR A 19 -8.08 -5.09 -13.76
C TYR A 19 -8.11 -6.18 -14.83
N TRP A 20 -9.15 -6.20 -15.67
CA TRP A 20 -9.23 -7.12 -16.81
C TRP A 20 -8.29 -6.78 -17.98
N LEU A 21 -7.84 -5.53 -18.09
CA LEU A 21 -6.94 -5.10 -19.16
C LEU A 21 -5.46 -5.39 -18.84
N PHE A 22 -5.08 -5.42 -17.56
CA PHE A 22 -3.70 -5.64 -17.13
C PHE A 22 -3.35 -7.13 -16.95
N ARG A 23 -2.09 -7.47 -17.22
CA ARG A 23 -1.55 -8.83 -17.08
C ARG A 23 -0.88 -9.01 -15.71
N GLN A 24 -1.36 -9.98 -14.92
CA GLN A 24 -0.89 -10.52 -13.63
C GLN A 24 -0.01 -9.63 -12.72
N ARG A 25 1.21 -9.26 -13.12
CA ARG A 25 2.07 -8.37 -12.31
C ARG A 25 1.51 -6.96 -12.18
N ALA A 26 0.94 -6.43 -13.26
CA ALA A 26 0.36 -5.08 -13.25
C ALA A 26 -1.00 -5.03 -12.54
N GLN A 27 -1.70 -6.16 -12.42
CA GLN A 27 -2.94 -6.26 -11.64
C GLN A 27 -2.69 -6.03 -10.15
N ASN A 28 -1.62 -6.61 -9.60
CA ASN A 28 -1.28 -6.41 -8.19
C ASN A 28 -0.91 -4.96 -7.88
N VAL A 29 -0.17 -4.30 -8.79
CA VAL A 29 0.15 -2.88 -8.66
C VAL A 29 -1.10 -2.03 -8.77
N LEU A 30 -2.00 -2.35 -9.70
CA LEU A 30 -3.26 -1.64 -9.86
C LEU A 30 -4.16 -1.78 -8.64
N LEU A 31 -4.30 -2.99 -8.11
CA LEU A 31 -5.07 -3.26 -6.89
C LEU A 31 -4.48 -2.51 -5.70
N LEU A 32 -3.15 -2.48 -5.58
CA LEU A 32 -2.46 -1.70 -4.56
C LEU A 32 -2.80 -0.22 -4.68
N VAL A 33 -2.61 0.38 -5.86
CA VAL A 33 -2.92 1.80 -6.10
C VAL A 33 -4.41 2.09 -5.87
N ALA A 34 -5.30 1.21 -6.32
CA ALA A 34 -6.74 1.34 -6.10
C ALA A 34 -7.07 1.31 -4.60
N SER A 35 -6.50 0.38 -3.82
CA SER A 35 -6.69 0.35 -2.37
C SER A 35 -6.20 1.64 -1.71
N TYR A 36 -5.07 2.18 -2.15
CA TYR A 36 -4.54 3.45 -1.64
C TYR A 36 -5.48 4.62 -2.00
N VAL A 37 -5.95 4.73 -3.24
CA VAL A 37 -6.87 5.80 -3.67
C VAL A 37 -8.22 5.72 -2.93
N PHE A 38 -8.75 4.50 -2.74
CA PHE A 38 -9.97 4.27 -1.98
C PHE A 38 -9.88 4.80 -0.54
N TYR A 39 -8.79 4.44 0.15
CA TYR A 39 -8.53 4.87 1.53
C TYR A 39 -8.17 6.36 1.62
N GLY A 40 -7.42 6.88 0.65
CA GLY A 40 -7.01 8.29 0.57
C GLY A 40 -8.15 9.27 0.40
N TYR A 41 -9.26 8.84 -0.21
CA TYR A 41 -10.42 9.69 -0.40
C TYR A 41 -11.11 10.07 0.92
N VAL A 42 -11.00 9.26 1.98
CA VAL A 42 -11.60 9.59 3.28
C VAL A 42 -10.64 10.45 4.12
N HIS A 43 -9.37 10.05 4.22
CA HIS A 43 -8.35 10.83 4.92
C HIS A 43 -6.99 10.64 4.24
N PRO A 44 -6.58 11.55 3.35
CA PRO A 44 -5.35 11.41 2.56
C PRO A 44 -4.07 11.39 3.43
N TRP A 45 -4.16 11.87 4.67
CA TRP A 45 -3.08 11.85 5.67
C TRP A 45 -2.68 10.44 6.12
N PHE A 46 -3.61 9.48 6.17
CA PHE A 46 -3.29 8.11 6.59
C PHE A 46 -2.43 7.37 5.56
N LEU A 47 -2.53 7.71 4.28
CA LEU A 47 -1.69 7.10 3.23
C LEU A 47 -0.22 7.47 3.41
N ILE A 48 0.06 8.71 3.79
CA ILE A 48 1.42 9.18 4.09
C ILE A 48 1.93 8.45 5.32
N LEU A 49 1.10 8.26 6.34
CA LEU A 49 1.47 7.53 7.56
C LEU A 49 1.83 6.06 7.27
N ILE A 50 0.99 5.35 6.51
CA ILE A 50 1.21 3.94 6.15
C ILE A 50 2.41 3.80 5.21
N GLY A 51 2.52 4.66 4.20
CA GLY A 51 3.65 4.64 3.27
C GLY A 51 4.97 4.92 3.98
N THR A 52 4.99 5.91 4.87
CA THR A 52 6.20 6.25 5.65
C THR A 52 6.58 5.14 6.61
N SER A 53 5.62 4.52 7.31
CA SER A 53 5.91 3.34 8.17
C SER A 53 6.51 2.21 7.33
N THR A 54 5.88 1.85 6.21
CA THR A 54 6.35 0.75 5.37
C THR A 54 7.78 0.98 4.84
N VAL A 55 8.11 2.23 4.46
CA VAL A 55 9.46 2.59 3.99
C VAL A 55 10.47 2.54 5.14
N ILE A 56 10.10 3.01 6.33
CA ILE A 56 10.95 2.97 7.53
C ILE A 56 11.20 1.51 7.93
N ASP A 57 10.16 0.69 8.04
CA ASP A 57 10.24 -0.73 8.37
C ASP A 57 11.10 -1.49 7.34
N TYR A 58 10.92 -1.21 6.05
CA TYR A 58 11.74 -1.81 4.98
C TYR A 58 13.21 -1.38 5.03
N CYS A 59 13.49 -0.09 5.28
CA CYS A 59 14.84 0.41 5.45
C CYS A 59 15.51 -0.14 6.71
N ALA A 60 14.78 -0.26 7.81
CA ALA A 60 15.24 -0.83 9.07
C ALA A 60 15.57 -2.33 8.89
N ALA A 61 14.70 -3.09 8.23
CA ALA A 61 14.94 -4.50 7.92
C ALA A 61 16.21 -4.71 7.07
N ARG A 62 16.41 -3.93 6.00
CA ARG A 62 17.66 -3.98 5.22
C ARG A 62 18.88 -3.53 6.01
N GLY A 63 18.72 -2.57 6.93
CA GLY A 63 19.78 -2.14 7.84
C GLY A 63 20.23 -3.27 8.76
N MET A 64 19.28 -4.02 9.32
CA MET A 64 19.53 -5.21 10.13
C MET A 64 20.20 -6.34 9.34
N GLU A 65 19.84 -6.53 8.07
CA GLU A 65 20.49 -7.49 7.18
C GLU A 65 21.94 -7.10 6.85
N ARG A 66 22.21 -5.80 6.64
CA ARG A 66 23.57 -5.30 6.36
C ARG A 66 24.51 -5.31 7.58
N TRP A 67 23.98 -5.30 8.82
CA TRP A 67 24.77 -5.21 10.05
C TRP A 67 24.48 -6.40 10.99
N PRO A 68 25.01 -7.61 10.71
CA PRO A 68 24.72 -8.81 11.48
C PRO A 68 25.34 -8.83 12.89
N GLU A 69 26.32 -7.97 13.20
CA GLU A 69 27.13 -8.01 14.43
C GLU A 69 26.39 -7.63 15.74
N ARG A 70 25.11 -7.25 15.70
CA ARG A 70 24.34 -6.89 16.91
C ARG A 70 23.08 -7.73 17.15
N ARG A 71 22.91 -8.83 16.42
CA ARG A 71 21.76 -9.72 16.54
C ARG A 71 21.66 -10.44 17.90
N GLY A 72 22.76 -10.49 18.67
CA GLY A 72 22.83 -11.12 19.99
C GLY A 72 22.59 -10.22 21.22
N ARG A 73 22.26 -8.93 21.07
CA ARG A 73 22.08 -8.01 22.23
C ARG A 73 20.65 -7.56 22.51
N PHE A 74 19.70 -7.85 21.62
CA PHE A 74 18.28 -7.50 21.81
C PHE A 74 17.41 -8.69 22.26
N MET A 75 18.03 -9.85 22.49
CA MET A 75 17.38 -11.07 23.03
C MET A 75 17.98 -11.46 24.40
N ALA A 76 18.42 -10.48 25.19
CA ALA A 76 18.84 -10.67 26.58
C ALA A 76 17.99 -9.78 27.50
#